data_AF-A0A849E1S0-F1
#
_entry.id   AF-A0A849E1S0-F1
#
_cell.length_a   1.000
_cell.length_b   1.000
_cell.length_c   1.000
_cell.angle_alpha   90.00
_cell.angle_beta   90.00
_cell.angle_gamma   90.00
#
_symmetry.space_group_name_H-M   'P 1'
#
loop_
_entity.id
_entity.type
_entity.pdbx_description
1 polymer ?
#
loop_
_entity_poly.entity_id
_entity_poly.type
_entity_poly.pdbx_seq_one_letter_code
_entity_poly.pdbx_strand_id
1 'polypeptide(L)'
;MEYQDLRDFLNFLESEGELKRVSLEVDPYLEMTEIADRTLKAGGPALLFENAKGSDIPVLCNLFGTPKRVALGMGQQSVEALSEVGKLLAYLKEPEPPKGMKDAWQKLPIFKKVLSMSPKVVSSAPCQEVVFEDDAVDLTTLPIQTCWPEDVAPLITWGLVTTKGPHQERQNMGIYRQQLLSKNQLIMRWLSHRGGALDFQAWQKEHPGEDFPIAVALGADPATILAAVTPVPDTLSEYAFAGLLRGNKTRLVKCLSNDLLVPATAEIILEGVLKPNDFAKEGPYGDHTGYYTETESFPVFTVKRMTMRKNPIYHSTYTGKPPDEPAVLGEALNEVFVPILQKQYPEISDFYLPPEGCSY
;
A
#
# COMPACT_ATOMS: atom_id res chain seq x y z
N MET A 1 -1.91 17.94 -5.54
CA MET A 1 -1.26 16.89 -6.36
C MET A 1 -1.89 16.90 -7.74
N GLU A 2 -1.11 16.80 -8.81
CA GLU A 2 -1.65 16.86 -10.19
C GLU A 2 -2.09 15.50 -10.73
N TYR A 3 -1.55 14.39 -10.19
CA TYR A 3 -1.86 13.02 -10.62
C TYR A 3 -3.09 12.45 -9.89
N GLN A 4 -3.99 11.81 -10.65
CA GLN A 4 -5.23 11.23 -10.14
C GLN A 4 -5.15 9.73 -9.89
N ASP A 5 -4.25 9.03 -10.60
CA ASP A 5 -4.01 7.61 -10.47
C ASP A 5 -2.51 7.24 -10.58
N LEU A 6 -2.22 5.94 -10.52
CA LEU A 6 -0.86 5.43 -10.68
C LEU A 6 -0.26 5.80 -12.04
N ARG A 7 -1.04 5.74 -13.12
CA ARG A 7 -0.55 5.95 -14.48
C ARG A 7 -0.15 7.41 -14.70
N ASP A 8 -0.94 8.36 -14.19
CA ASP A 8 -0.57 9.77 -14.19
C ASP A 8 0.74 10.00 -13.42
N PHE A 9 0.92 9.32 -12.28
CA PHE A 9 2.15 9.42 -11.51
C PHE A 9 3.36 8.83 -12.25
N LEU A 10 3.21 7.69 -12.91
CA LEU A 10 4.27 7.10 -13.73
C LEU A 10 4.67 8.00 -14.90
N ASN A 11 3.70 8.62 -15.58
CA ASN A 11 3.97 9.57 -16.66
C ASN A 11 4.74 10.79 -16.14
N PHE A 12 4.38 11.29 -14.96
CA PHE A 12 5.10 12.38 -14.31
C PHE A 12 6.54 11.97 -13.93
N LEU A 13 6.73 10.80 -13.32
CA LEU A 13 8.08 10.31 -13.00
C LEU A 13 8.92 10.12 -14.27
N GLU A 14 8.34 9.63 -15.36
CA GLU A 14 9.03 9.51 -16.64
C GLU A 14 9.47 10.87 -17.19
N SER A 15 8.62 11.91 -17.12
CA SER A 15 9.00 13.26 -17.54
C SER A 15 10.10 13.88 -16.70
N GLU A 16 10.22 13.48 -15.43
CA GLU A 16 11.26 13.92 -14.50
C GLU A 16 12.53 13.05 -14.55
N GLY A 17 12.58 12.03 -15.42
CA GLY A 17 13.70 11.07 -15.49
C GLY A 17 13.79 10.12 -14.29
N GLU A 18 12.72 10.01 -13.51
CA GLU A 18 12.58 9.20 -12.29
C GLU A 18 11.92 7.82 -12.53
N LEU A 19 11.58 7.51 -13.79
CA LEU A 19 11.09 6.19 -14.22
C LEU A 19 11.92 5.69 -15.41
N LYS A 20 12.30 4.40 -15.36
CA LYS A 20 12.94 3.71 -16.48
C LYS A 20 12.08 2.54 -16.95
N ARG A 21 11.70 2.58 -18.22
CA ARG A 21 11.13 1.43 -18.93
C ARG A 21 12.21 0.44 -19.31
N VAL A 22 11.99 -0.83 -19.00
CA VAL A 22 12.86 -1.96 -19.33
C VAL A 22 12.11 -2.86 -20.31
N SER A 23 12.49 -2.79 -21.59
CA SER A 23 11.85 -3.54 -22.67
C SER A 23 12.47 -4.93 -22.91
N LEU A 24 13.64 -5.20 -22.33
CA LEU A 24 14.22 -6.54 -22.33
C LEU A 24 13.32 -7.49 -21.55
N GLU A 25 13.25 -8.75 -21.99
CA GLU A 25 12.60 -9.80 -21.22
C GLU A 25 13.34 -10.00 -19.89
N VAL A 26 12.61 -9.96 -18.77
CA VAL A 26 13.15 -10.17 -17.43
C VAL A 26 12.26 -11.16 -16.69
N ASP A 27 12.87 -12.12 -15.99
CA ASP A 27 12.16 -13.12 -15.21
C ASP A 27 11.66 -12.54 -13.87
N PRO A 28 10.35 -12.65 -13.54
CA PRO A 28 9.85 -12.33 -12.20
C PRO A 28 10.47 -13.20 -11.09
N TYR A 29 11.03 -14.35 -11.45
CA TYR A 29 11.80 -15.19 -10.54
C TYR A 29 13.22 -14.64 -10.38
N LEU A 30 13.48 -13.96 -9.26
CA LEU A 30 14.77 -13.43 -8.82
C LEU A 30 15.35 -12.26 -9.65
N GLU A 31 15.28 -12.29 -10.98
CA GLU A 31 15.98 -11.32 -11.83
C GLU A 31 15.45 -9.89 -11.65
N MET A 32 14.13 -9.69 -11.59
CA MET A 32 13.54 -8.37 -11.31
C MET A 32 14.00 -7.82 -9.95
N THR A 33 14.12 -8.68 -8.94
CA THR A 33 14.61 -8.30 -7.61
C THR A 33 16.07 -7.87 -7.66
N GLU A 34 16.94 -8.61 -8.34
CA GLU A 34 18.36 -8.24 -8.50
C GLU A 34 18.54 -6.88 -9.20
N ILE A 35 17.75 -6.63 -10.26
CA ILE A 35 17.80 -5.36 -10.99
C ILE A 35 17.28 -4.21 -10.10
N ALA A 36 16.16 -4.42 -9.41
CA ALA A 36 15.59 -3.43 -8.51
C ALA A 36 16.54 -3.12 -7.34
N ASP A 37 17.20 -4.13 -6.77
CA ASP A 37 18.16 -3.99 -5.68
C ASP A 37 19.39 -3.16 -6.04
N ARG A 38 20.03 -3.47 -7.17
CA ARG A 38 21.14 -2.65 -7.67
C ARG A 38 20.71 -1.23 -7.97
N THR A 39 19.51 -1.07 -8.54
CA THR A 39 18.97 0.24 -8.89
C THR A 39 18.72 1.07 -7.63
N LEU A 40 18.08 0.51 -6.61
CA LEU A 40 17.82 1.18 -5.34
C LEU A 40 19.13 1.58 -4.65
N LYS A 41 20.09 0.66 -4.51
CA LYS A 41 21.40 0.92 -3.88
C LYS A 41 22.21 2.01 -4.59
N ALA A 42 21.96 2.23 -5.89
CA ALA A 42 22.56 3.30 -6.67
C ALA A 42 21.75 4.61 -6.67
N GLY A 43 20.64 4.69 -5.94
CA GLY A 43 19.73 5.85 -5.96
C GLY A 43 19.00 6.03 -7.30
N GLY A 44 18.79 4.94 -8.03
CA GLY A 44 18.23 4.93 -9.38
C GLY A 44 16.72 5.17 -9.45
N PRO A 45 16.15 5.20 -10.67
CA PRO A 45 14.74 5.47 -10.93
C PRO A 45 13.83 4.32 -10.50
N ALA A 46 12.52 4.56 -10.50
CA ALA A 46 11.53 3.50 -10.53
C ALA A 46 11.69 2.66 -11.81
N LEU A 47 11.27 1.40 -11.78
CA LEU A 47 11.44 0.46 -12.89
C LEU A 47 10.08 -0.04 -13.36
N LEU A 48 9.81 0.10 -14.67
CA LEU A 48 8.67 -0.53 -15.33
C LEU A 48 9.20 -1.58 -16.30
N PHE A 49 9.12 -2.85 -15.92
CA PHE A 49 9.45 -3.99 -16.76
C PHE A 49 8.28 -4.26 -17.70
N GLU A 50 8.46 -3.98 -18.98
CA GLU A 50 7.39 -4.06 -19.98
C GLU A 50 7.23 -5.47 -20.56
N ASN A 51 8.23 -6.33 -20.36
CA ASN A 51 8.27 -7.69 -20.88
C ASN A 51 8.65 -8.67 -19.75
N ALA A 52 7.65 -9.05 -18.95
CA ALA A 52 7.81 -10.04 -17.90
C ALA A 52 7.75 -11.44 -18.51
N LYS A 53 8.78 -12.27 -18.28
CA LYS A 53 8.79 -13.62 -18.83
C LYS A 53 7.57 -14.41 -18.37
N GLY A 54 6.78 -14.91 -19.33
CA GLY A 54 5.57 -15.70 -19.07
C GLY A 54 4.30 -14.89 -18.74
N SER A 55 4.33 -13.54 -18.86
CA SER A 55 3.14 -12.71 -18.65
C SER A 55 3.16 -11.45 -19.53
N ASP A 56 2.00 -11.10 -20.10
CA ASP A 56 1.84 -9.85 -20.87
C ASP A 56 1.62 -8.62 -19.97
N ILE A 57 1.57 -8.82 -18.64
CA ILE A 57 1.32 -7.74 -17.68
C ILE A 57 2.66 -7.11 -17.29
N PRO A 58 2.88 -5.80 -17.53
CA PRO A 58 4.08 -5.12 -17.10
C PRO A 58 4.18 -5.04 -15.57
N VAL A 59 5.41 -5.12 -15.05
CA VAL A 59 5.70 -5.09 -13.61
C VAL A 59 6.35 -3.77 -13.23
N LEU A 60 5.74 -3.07 -12.27
CA LEU A 60 6.29 -1.86 -11.67
C LEU A 60 6.97 -2.21 -10.34
N CYS A 61 8.24 -1.83 -10.20
CA CYS A 61 9.03 -1.98 -8.97
C CYS A 61 9.82 -0.71 -8.66
N ASN A 62 10.38 -0.65 -7.44
CA ASN A 62 11.24 0.44 -6.99
C ASN A 62 10.58 1.84 -7.08
N LEU A 63 9.24 1.88 -7.04
CA LEU A 63 8.44 3.08 -7.17
C LEU A 63 8.83 4.13 -6.12
N PHE A 64 9.05 3.68 -4.89
CA PHE A 64 9.40 4.48 -3.73
C PHE A 64 10.85 4.27 -3.27
N GLY A 65 11.72 3.79 -4.16
CA GLY A 65 13.14 3.55 -3.87
C GLY A 65 14.01 4.78 -3.62
N THR A 66 13.43 5.99 -3.59
CA THR A 66 14.13 7.22 -3.15
C THR A 66 13.21 8.08 -2.28
N PRO A 67 13.75 8.79 -1.27
CA PRO A 67 12.95 9.74 -0.46
C PRO A 67 12.26 10.81 -1.32
N LYS A 68 12.91 11.24 -2.42
CA LYS A 68 12.33 12.16 -3.40
C LYS A 68 11.02 11.61 -3.98
N ARG A 69 11.00 10.35 -4.45
CA ARG A 69 9.78 9.75 -5.03
C ARG A 69 8.70 9.52 -3.98
N VAL A 70 9.06 9.26 -2.71
CA VAL A 70 8.10 9.25 -1.59
C VAL A 70 7.46 10.63 -1.40
N ALA A 71 8.25 11.69 -1.33
CA ALA A 71 7.76 13.06 -1.20
C ALA A 71 6.82 13.46 -2.34
N LEU A 72 7.22 13.15 -3.59
CA LEU A 72 6.38 13.34 -4.76
C LEU A 72 5.08 12.54 -4.62
N GLY A 73 5.13 11.26 -4.25
CA GLY A 73 3.94 10.44 -4.02
C GLY A 73 2.97 10.99 -2.95
N MET A 74 3.48 11.77 -1.98
CA MET A 74 2.68 12.47 -0.96
C MET A 74 2.24 13.89 -1.39
N GLY A 75 2.54 14.28 -2.63
CA GLY A 75 2.14 15.55 -3.23
C GLY A 75 3.01 16.72 -2.79
N GLN A 76 4.19 16.43 -2.25
CA GLN A 76 5.18 17.39 -1.82
C GLN A 76 6.29 17.54 -2.87
N GLN A 77 6.94 18.70 -2.89
CA GLN A 77 8.01 19.00 -3.85
C GLN A 77 9.40 18.55 -3.36
N SER A 78 9.53 18.28 -2.05
CA SER A 78 10.78 17.85 -1.44
C SER A 78 10.53 17.03 -0.17
N VAL A 79 11.57 16.36 0.32
CA VAL A 79 11.53 15.52 1.52
C VAL A 79 11.26 16.38 2.77
N GLU A 80 11.85 17.56 2.85
CA GLU A 80 11.67 18.49 3.98
C GLU A 80 10.22 18.98 4.10
N ALA A 81 9.50 19.04 2.97
CA ALA A 81 8.08 19.39 2.96
C ALA A 81 7.18 18.29 3.56
N LEU A 82 7.70 17.08 3.80
CA LEU A 82 6.99 16.05 4.58
C LEU A 82 6.76 16.47 6.03
N SER A 83 7.60 17.34 6.59
CA SER A 83 7.39 17.93 7.92
C SER A 83 6.06 18.69 8.02
N GLU A 84 5.55 19.28 6.92
CA GLU A 84 4.24 19.92 6.89
C GLU A 84 3.09 18.91 6.98
N VAL A 85 3.29 17.70 6.46
CA VAL A 85 2.36 16.58 6.65
C VAL A 85 2.34 16.16 8.13
N GLY A 86 3.52 16.07 8.76
CA GLY A 86 3.65 15.77 10.19
C GLY A 86 2.94 16.78 11.09
N LYS A 87 3.12 18.08 10.83
CA LYS A 87 2.41 19.16 11.53
C LYS A 87 0.89 19.05 11.37
N LEU A 88 0.43 18.71 10.17
CA LEU A 88 -0.99 18.52 9.89
C LEU A 88 -1.56 17.32 10.67
N LEU A 89 -0.84 16.19 10.72
CA LEU A 89 -1.23 15.04 11.53
C LEU A 89 -1.26 15.37 13.03
N ALA A 90 -0.25 16.08 13.53
CA ALA A 90 -0.18 16.53 14.92
C ALA A 90 -1.38 17.43 15.30
N TYR A 91 -1.84 18.26 14.37
CA TYR A 91 -3.04 19.08 14.52
C TYR A 91 -4.33 18.25 14.49
N LEU A 92 -4.45 17.29 13.58
CA LEU A 92 -5.64 16.44 13.46
C LEU A 92 -5.83 15.51 14.67
N LYS A 93 -4.74 15.11 15.32
CA LYS A 93 -4.79 14.30 16.54
C LYS A 93 -5.40 15.07 17.71
N GLU A 94 -5.13 16.37 17.80
CA GLU A 94 -5.60 17.25 18.90
C GLU A 94 -5.95 18.65 18.35
N PRO A 95 -7.16 18.82 17.80
CA PRO A 95 -7.55 20.09 17.20
C PRO A 95 -7.79 21.16 18.29
N GLU A 96 -6.98 22.21 18.32
CA GLU A 96 -7.23 23.36 19.19
C GLU A 96 -8.32 24.29 18.62
N PRO A 97 -9.36 24.64 19.42
CA PRO A 97 -10.38 25.58 18.99
C PRO A 97 -9.77 26.95 18.67
N PRO A 98 -10.25 27.65 17.62
CA PRO A 98 -9.67 28.92 17.23
C PRO A 98 -9.88 29.97 18.33
N LYS A 99 -8.80 30.67 18.72
CA LYS A 99 -8.84 31.66 19.82
C LYS A 99 -9.42 33.02 19.42
N GLY A 100 -9.86 33.17 18.16
CA GLY A 100 -10.51 34.38 17.64
C GLY A 100 -10.63 34.40 16.11
N MET A 101 -11.19 35.47 15.54
CA MET A 101 -11.40 35.59 14.08
C MET A 101 -10.10 35.50 13.28
N LYS A 102 -9.02 36.16 13.73
CA LYS A 102 -7.73 36.14 13.02
C LYS A 102 -7.13 34.73 12.92
N ASP A 103 -7.24 33.95 13.99
CA ASP A 103 -6.80 32.55 14.04
C ASP A 103 -7.68 31.66 13.15
N ALA A 104 -9.00 31.89 13.12
CA ALA A 104 -9.90 31.20 12.22
C ALA A 104 -9.58 31.46 10.74
N TRP A 105 -9.21 32.69 10.36
CA TRP A 105 -8.76 33.01 8.99
C TRP A 105 -7.44 32.32 8.65
N GLN A 106 -6.50 32.19 9.60
CA GLN A 106 -5.24 31.46 9.40
C GLN A 106 -5.45 29.95 9.28
N LYS A 107 -6.46 29.40 9.97
CA LYS A 107 -6.84 27.98 9.91
C LYS A 107 -7.74 27.63 8.73
N LEU A 108 -8.28 28.61 8.00
CA LEU A 108 -9.18 28.40 6.86
C LEU A 108 -8.63 27.47 5.75
N PRO A 109 -7.33 27.53 5.36
CA PRO A 109 -6.75 26.59 4.41
C PRO A 109 -6.79 25.14 4.91
N ILE A 110 -6.64 24.91 6.22
CA ILE A 110 -6.75 23.58 6.84
C ILE A 110 -8.19 23.08 6.73
N PHE A 111 -9.18 23.93 7.02
CA PHE A 111 -10.59 23.56 6.83
C PHE A 111 -10.94 23.19 5.38
N LYS A 112 -10.33 23.85 4.39
CA LYS A 112 -10.47 23.44 2.98
C LYS A 112 -9.88 22.05 2.71
N LYS A 113 -8.73 21.71 3.33
CA LYS A 113 -8.14 20.36 3.24
C LYS A 113 -9.02 19.31 3.93
N VAL A 114 -9.73 19.66 5.00
CA VAL A 114 -10.68 18.74 5.65
C VAL A 114 -11.81 18.32 4.70
N LEU A 115 -12.22 19.18 3.76
CA LEU A 115 -13.26 18.84 2.78
C LEU A 115 -12.82 17.74 1.78
N SER A 116 -11.52 17.51 1.60
CA SER A 116 -11.01 16.43 0.74
C SER A 116 -10.91 15.08 1.45
N MET A 117 -11.14 15.03 2.77
CA MET A 117 -11.04 13.81 3.57
C MET A 117 -12.19 12.83 3.32
N SER A 118 -13.40 13.29 2.98
CA SER A 118 -14.50 12.34 2.74
C SER A 118 -14.33 11.65 1.38
N PRO A 119 -14.18 10.32 1.32
CA PRO A 119 -14.06 9.62 0.05
C PRO A 119 -15.29 9.82 -0.83
N LYS A 120 -15.10 9.75 -2.16
CA LYS A 120 -16.18 9.80 -3.14
C LYS A 120 -16.43 8.40 -3.68
N VAL A 121 -17.58 7.82 -3.36
CA VAL A 121 -18.02 6.57 -3.97
C VAL A 121 -18.52 6.83 -5.39
N VAL A 122 -18.02 6.06 -6.36
CA VAL A 122 -18.44 6.10 -7.76
C VAL A 122 -19.16 4.81 -8.14
N SER A 123 -20.03 4.87 -9.15
CA SER A 123 -20.83 3.73 -9.62
C SER A 123 -20.12 2.87 -10.66
N SER A 124 -19.06 3.38 -11.29
CA SER A 124 -18.24 2.66 -12.28
C SER A 124 -16.77 3.08 -12.13
N ALA A 125 -15.88 2.13 -12.38
CA ALA A 125 -14.45 2.29 -12.12
C ALA A 125 -13.59 1.55 -13.14
N PRO A 126 -12.45 2.13 -13.57
CA PRO A 126 -11.48 1.45 -14.42
C PRO A 126 -11.02 0.09 -13.88
N CYS A 127 -10.89 -0.06 -12.56
CA CYS A 127 -10.43 -1.31 -11.94
C CYS A 127 -11.38 -2.51 -12.14
N GLN A 128 -12.57 -2.29 -12.72
CA GLN A 128 -13.60 -3.29 -12.97
C GLN A 128 -13.88 -3.50 -14.48
N GLU A 129 -12.97 -3.07 -15.36
CA GLU A 129 -13.15 -3.19 -16.82
C GLU A 129 -13.04 -4.63 -17.33
N VAL A 130 -12.19 -5.45 -16.72
CA VAL A 130 -12.03 -6.88 -17.00
C VAL A 130 -12.32 -7.64 -15.71
N VAL A 131 -13.13 -8.70 -15.79
CA VAL A 131 -13.62 -9.44 -14.63
C VAL A 131 -13.42 -10.94 -14.87
N PHE A 132 -12.79 -11.61 -13.90
CA PHE A 132 -12.64 -13.06 -13.82
C PHE A 132 -13.34 -13.54 -12.55
N GLU A 133 -14.21 -14.56 -12.68
CA GLU A 133 -15.02 -15.07 -11.58
C GLU A 133 -14.89 -16.59 -11.47
N ASP A 134 -15.04 -17.10 -10.25
CA ASP A 134 -15.05 -18.54 -9.94
C ASP A 134 -13.86 -19.27 -10.57
N ASP A 135 -14.12 -20.24 -11.45
CA ASP A 135 -13.08 -21.07 -12.06
C ASP A 135 -12.15 -20.33 -13.01
N ALA A 136 -12.56 -19.16 -13.51
CA ALA A 136 -11.75 -18.31 -14.38
C ALA A 136 -10.71 -17.49 -13.60
N VAL A 137 -10.77 -17.46 -12.27
CA VAL A 137 -9.72 -16.84 -11.45
C VAL A 137 -8.47 -17.71 -11.50
N ASP A 138 -7.40 -17.13 -12.05
CA ASP A 138 -6.07 -17.73 -12.07
C ASP A 138 -4.99 -16.69 -11.75
N LEU A 139 -4.56 -16.67 -10.50
CA LEU A 139 -3.49 -15.83 -9.97
C LEU A 139 -2.12 -16.16 -10.57
N THR A 140 -1.94 -17.36 -11.14
CA THR A 140 -0.66 -17.74 -11.76
C THR A 140 -0.41 -17.01 -13.08
N THR A 141 -1.44 -16.33 -13.62
CA THR A 141 -1.32 -15.44 -14.78
C THR A 141 -0.69 -14.08 -14.44
N LEU A 142 -0.70 -13.70 -13.16
CA LEU A 142 -0.06 -12.48 -12.69
C LEU A 142 1.46 -12.71 -12.57
N PRO A 143 2.30 -11.73 -12.93
CA PRO A 143 3.76 -11.82 -12.83
C PRO A 143 4.23 -11.61 -11.38
N ILE A 144 3.75 -12.46 -10.46
CA ILE A 144 4.08 -12.40 -9.04
C ILE A 144 5.55 -12.78 -8.87
N GLN A 145 6.33 -11.92 -8.21
CA GLN A 145 7.77 -12.13 -8.04
C GLN A 145 8.08 -13.21 -7.01
N THR A 146 9.16 -13.93 -7.24
CA THR A 146 9.92 -14.61 -6.17
C THR A 146 11.18 -13.79 -5.93
N CYS A 147 11.41 -13.36 -4.69
CA CYS A 147 12.42 -12.34 -4.40
C CYS A 147 13.80 -12.96 -4.16
N TRP A 148 13.85 -14.03 -3.36
CA TRP A 148 15.09 -14.67 -2.94
C TRP A 148 15.16 -16.17 -3.25
N PRO A 149 16.36 -16.75 -3.40
CA PRO A 149 16.52 -18.14 -3.85
C PRO A 149 15.85 -19.19 -2.97
N GLU A 150 15.72 -18.96 -1.66
CA GLU A 150 15.10 -19.90 -0.72
C GLU A 150 13.67 -19.49 -0.32
N ASP A 151 13.10 -18.46 -0.96
CA ASP A 151 11.68 -18.14 -0.80
C ASP A 151 10.83 -19.33 -1.28
N VAL A 152 9.84 -19.70 -0.46
CA VAL A 152 9.05 -20.93 -0.70
C VAL A 152 8.16 -20.87 -1.95
N ALA A 153 7.73 -19.67 -2.36
CA ALA A 153 6.80 -19.45 -3.48
C ALA A 153 6.76 -17.96 -3.87
N PRO A 154 6.17 -17.59 -5.03
CA PRO A 154 5.87 -16.21 -5.37
C PRO A 154 5.08 -15.48 -4.28
N LEU A 155 5.35 -14.18 -4.11
CA LEU A 155 4.81 -13.36 -3.01
C LEU A 155 4.23 -12.04 -3.54
N ILE A 156 2.98 -11.76 -3.20
CA ILE A 156 2.40 -10.42 -3.40
C ILE A 156 2.87 -9.52 -2.25
N THR A 157 3.49 -8.39 -2.61
CA THR A 157 4.19 -7.50 -1.68
C THR A 157 3.57 -6.10 -1.53
N TRP A 158 2.82 -5.62 -2.54
CA TRP A 158 2.16 -4.30 -2.54
C TRP A 158 0.62 -4.38 -2.55
N GLY A 159 0.05 -5.39 -1.88
CA GLY A 159 -1.40 -5.54 -1.74
C GLY A 159 -1.99 -4.64 -0.65
N LEU A 160 -2.82 -3.67 -1.03
CA LEU A 160 -3.62 -2.88 -0.09
C LEU A 160 -4.85 -3.69 0.35
N VAL A 161 -4.75 -4.33 1.50
CA VAL A 161 -5.77 -5.20 2.07
C VAL A 161 -6.82 -4.36 2.77
N THR A 162 -8.05 -4.41 2.26
CA THR A 162 -9.23 -3.75 2.83
C THR A 162 -10.06 -4.76 3.62
N THR A 163 -10.37 -4.41 4.86
CA THR A 163 -11.24 -5.19 5.77
C THR A 163 -12.23 -4.29 6.47
N LYS A 164 -13.32 -4.88 6.99
CA LYS A 164 -14.28 -4.18 7.83
C LYS A 164 -14.74 -5.07 8.96
N GLY A 165 -14.39 -4.72 10.19
CA GLY A 165 -14.90 -5.38 11.39
C GLY A 165 -16.40 -5.15 11.57
N PRO A 166 -17.12 -6.04 12.27
CA PRO A 166 -18.58 -6.02 12.32
C PRO A 166 -19.16 -4.84 13.12
N HIS A 167 -18.39 -4.26 14.04
CA HIS A 167 -18.80 -3.12 14.86
C HIS A 167 -18.38 -1.75 14.29
N GLN A 168 -17.60 -1.73 13.21
CA GLN A 168 -17.01 -0.51 12.69
C GLN A 168 -17.76 -0.02 11.45
N GLU A 169 -18.09 1.27 11.39
CA GLU A 169 -18.57 1.86 10.14
C GLU A 169 -17.42 2.02 9.12
N ARG A 170 -16.19 2.27 9.62
CA ARG A 170 -14.98 2.45 8.83
C ARG A 170 -14.38 1.12 8.36
N GLN A 171 -13.63 1.18 7.26
CA GLN A 171 -12.80 0.08 6.77
C GLN A 171 -11.35 0.34 7.16
N ASN A 172 -10.62 -0.72 7.49
CA ASN A 172 -9.18 -0.69 7.66
C ASN A 172 -8.50 -0.96 6.31
N MET A 173 -7.37 -0.31 6.06
CA MET A 173 -6.49 -0.59 4.92
C MET A 173 -5.06 -0.85 5.41
N GLY A 174 -4.49 -1.99 5.06
CA GLY A 174 -3.11 -2.33 5.47
C GLY A 174 -2.35 -3.09 4.39
N ILE A 175 -1.04 -3.22 4.58
CA ILE A 175 -0.16 -3.98 3.69
C ILE A 175 0.30 -5.23 4.41
N TYR A 176 -0.07 -6.36 3.85
CA TYR A 176 0.26 -7.68 4.37
C TYR A 176 0.81 -8.49 3.20
N ARG A 177 1.98 -9.12 3.37
CA ARG A 177 2.55 -9.98 2.32
C ARG A 177 1.66 -11.21 2.12
N GLN A 178 1.52 -11.66 0.87
CA GLN A 178 0.63 -12.77 0.54
C GLN A 178 1.31 -13.83 -0.31
N GLN A 179 1.57 -14.99 0.28
CA GLN A 179 2.18 -16.14 -0.39
C GLN A 179 1.19 -16.79 -1.35
N LEU A 180 1.60 -17.05 -2.58
CA LEU A 180 0.83 -17.81 -3.55
C LEU A 180 0.81 -19.30 -3.18
N LEU A 181 -0.39 -19.88 -3.06
CA LEU A 181 -0.60 -21.30 -2.79
C LEU A 181 -1.10 -22.07 -4.01
N SER A 182 -2.01 -21.47 -4.78
CA SER A 182 -2.66 -22.11 -5.92
C SER A 182 -3.27 -21.05 -6.84
N LYS A 183 -3.99 -21.48 -7.89
CA LYS A 183 -4.65 -20.58 -8.86
C LYS A 183 -5.54 -19.52 -8.23
N ASN A 184 -6.06 -19.72 -7.01
CA ASN A 184 -6.97 -18.78 -6.37
C ASN A 184 -6.80 -18.68 -4.85
N GLN A 185 -5.68 -19.15 -4.32
CA GLN A 185 -5.42 -19.10 -2.87
C GLN A 185 -4.11 -18.38 -2.57
N LEU A 186 -4.21 -17.49 -1.60
CA LEU A 186 -3.12 -16.71 -1.04
C LEU A 186 -3.08 -16.93 0.48
N ILE A 187 -1.92 -16.81 1.11
CA ILE A 187 -1.86 -16.69 2.57
C ILE A 187 -1.98 -15.22 2.97
N MET A 188 -2.76 -14.90 4.00
CA MET A 188 -2.86 -13.54 4.55
C MET A 188 -1.92 -13.38 5.76
N ARG A 189 -0.67 -12.97 5.52
CA ARG A 189 0.33 -12.78 6.60
C ARG A 189 0.16 -11.41 7.27
N TRP A 190 -0.73 -11.34 8.24
CA TRP A 190 -0.84 -10.21 9.18
C TRP A 190 -0.33 -10.58 10.58
N LEU A 191 0.20 -9.60 11.31
CA LEU A 191 0.47 -9.80 12.74
C LEU A 191 -0.83 -9.65 13.54
N SER A 192 -0.97 -10.39 14.64
CA SER A 192 -2.22 -10.51 15.41
C SER A 192 -2.82 -9.18 15.92
N HIS A 193 -1.99 -8.14 16.07
CA HIS A 193 -2.41 -6.82 16.54
C HIS A 193 -2.75 -5.83 15.41
N ARG A 194 -2.65 -6.24 14.13
CA ARG A 194 -2.95 -5.36 12.99
C ARG A 194 -4.46 -5.28 12.75
N GLY A 195 -4.93 -4.15 12.22
CA GLY A 195 -6.36 -3.86 12.03
C GLY A 195 -7.13 -4.98 11.33
N GLY A 196 -6.62 -5.52 10.21
CA GLY A 196 -7.28 -6.63 9.51
C GLY A 196 -7.40 -7.92 10.35
N ALA A 197 -6.38 -8.24 11.15
CA ALA A 197 -6.41 -9.41 12.03
C ALA A 197 -7.42 -9.23 13.18
N LEU A 198 -7.52 -8.02 13.72
CA LEU A 198 -8.51 -7.65 14.74
C LEU A 198 -9.94 -7.69 14.16
N ASP A 199 -10.14 -7.19 12.94
CA ASP A 199 -11.42 -7.25 12.24
C ASP A 199 -11.86 -8.70 12.02
N PHE A 200 -10.96 -9.57 11.53
CA PHE A 200 -11.25 -10.99 11.33
C PHE A 200 -11.58 -11.71 12.65
N GLN A 201 -10.80 -11.43 13.71
CA GLN A 201 -11.07 -12.02 15.02
C GLN A 201 -12.42 -11.56 15.58
N ALA A 202 -12.77 -10.28 15.45
CA ALA A 202 -14.05 -9.74 15.88
C ALA A 202 -15.21 -10.34 15.06
N TRP A 203 -15.04 -10.44 13.73
CA TRP A 203 -16.00 -11.07 12.84
C TRP A 203 -16.31 -12.51 13.25
N GLN A 204 -15.29 -13.33 13.48
CA GLN A 204 -15.49 -14.74 13.88
C GLN A 204 -16.14 -14.91 15.26
N LYS A 205 -16.02 -13.91 16.15
CA LYS A 205 -16.72 -13.93 17.45
C LYS A 205 -18.21 -13.62 17.31
N GLU A 206 -18.57 -12.69 16.44
CA GLU A 206 -19.96 -12.25 16.25
C GLU A 206 -20.73 -13.09 15.22
N HIS A 207 -20.02 -13.60 14.21
CA HIS A 207 -20.54 -14.45 13.13
C HIS A 207 -19.77 -15.78 13.05
N PRO A 208 -19.84 -16.65 14.08
CA PRO A 208 -19.06 -17.88 14.11
C PRO A 208 -19.39 -18.80 12.93
N GLY A 209 -18.36 -19.19 12.19
CA GLY A 209 -18.51 -20.09 11.03
C GLY A 209 -18.83 -19.38 9.72
N GLU A 210 -19.02 -18.06 9.71
CA GLU A 210 -19.23 -17.30 8.48
C GLU A 210 -17.91 -16.87 7.83
N ASP A 211 -17.87 -16.91 6.50
CA ASP A 211 -16.76 -16.40 5.68
C ASP A 211 -16.56 -14.90 5.94
N PHE A 212 -15.32 -14.47 6.16
CA PHE A 212 -14.98 -13.05 6.34
C PHE A 212 -14.62 -12.38 5.01
N PRO A 213 -15.37 -11.36 4.54
CA PRO A 213 -15.07 -10.67 3.29
C PRO A 213 -13.76 -9.88 3.35
N ILE A 214 -12.98 -9.96 2.28
CA ILE A 214 -11.70 -9.26 2.14
C ILE A 214 -11.48 -8.84 0.69
N ALA A 215 -10.83 -7.70 0.48
CA ALA A 215 -10.44 -7.23 -0.84
C ALA A 215 -8.98 -6.73 -0.82
N VAL A 216 -8.25 -6.93 -1.91
CA VAL A 216 -6.85 -6.51 -2.06
C VAL A 216 -6.73 -5.67 -3.32
N ALA A 217 -6.29 -4.42 -3.18
CA ALA A 217 -6.02 -3.55 -4.31
C ALA A 217 -4.51 -3.50 -4.62
N LEU A 218 -4.17 -3.69 -5.90
CA LEU A 218 -2.81 -3.60 -6.42
C LEU A 218 -2.71 -2.43 -7.40
N GLY A 219 -1.63 -1.66 -7.31
CA GLY A 219 -1.41 -0.51 -8.18
C GLY A 219 -2.42 0.62 -7.98
N ALA A 220 -2.76 0.95 -6.73
CA ALA A 220 -3.55 2.14 -6.42
C ALA A 220 -2.75 3.44 -6.67
N ASP A 221 -3.41 4.59 -6.56
CA ASP A 221 -2.72 5.89 -6.64
C ASP A 221 -1.70 6.06 -5.49
N PRO A 222 -0.61 6.82 -5.71
CA PRO A 222 0.50 6.89 -4.75
C PRO A 222 0.07 7.43 -3.38
N ALA A 223 -0.88 8.36 -3.32
CA ALA A 223 -1.36 8.91 -2.05
C ALA A 223 -2.10 7.85 -1.22
N THR A 224 -2.88 6.98 -1.87
CA THR A 224 -3.57 5.86 -1.19
C THR A 224 -2.58 4.81 -0.71
N ILE A 225 -1.56 4.48 -1.53
CA ILE A 225 -0.50 3.55 -1.11
C ILE A 225 0.24 4.10 0.11
N LEU A 226 0.67 5.36 0.05
CA LEU A 226 1.43 6.00 1.12
C LEU A 226 0.61 6.23 2.39
N ALA A 227 -0.71 6.45 2.25
CA ALA A 227 -1.61 6.52 3.40
C ALA A 227 -1.74 5.18 4.13
N ALA A 228 -1.62 4.04 3.44
CA ALA A 228 -1.69 2.72 4.05
C ALA A 228 -0.45 2.37 4.90
N VAL A 229 0.71 2.99 4.59
CA VAL A 229 1.95 2.79 5.35
C VAL A 229 2.16 3.86 6.43
N THR A 230 1.52 5.01 6.29
CA THR A 230 1.60 6.08 7.30
C THR A 230 0.72 5.71 8.49
N PRO A 231 1.23 5.73 9.74
CA PRO A 231 0.41 5.46 10.92
C PRO A 231 -0.49 6.66 11.20
N VAL A 232 -1.72 6.57 10.71
CA VAL A 232 -2.76 7.57 10.95
C VAL A 232 -3.46 7.32 12.29
N PRO A 233 -3.98 8.37 12.95
CA PRO A 233 -4.78 8.19 14.16
C PRO A 233 -6.02 7.32 13.92
N ASP A 234 -6.47 6.58 14.93
CA ASP A 234 -7.71 5.77 14.87
C ASP A 234 -8.98 6.58 14.57
N THR A 235 -8.94 7.90 14.71
CA THR A 235 -10.05 8.78 14.36
C THR A 235 -10.13 9.08 12.86
N LEU A 236 -9.11 8.67 12.08
CA LEU A 236 -8.96 8.98 10.67
C LEU A 236 -8.81 7.69 9.85
N SER A 237 -9.57 7.53 8.76
CA SER A 237 -9.34 6.43 7.83
C SER A 237 -8.18 6.73 6.88
N GLU A 238 -7.49 5.69 6.43
CA GLU A 238 -6.37 5.82 5.48
C GLU A 238 -6.83 6.47 4.17
N TYR A 239 -8.05 6.19 3.69
CA TYR A 239 -8.60 6.86 2.51
C TYR A 239 -8.83 8.36 2.72
N ALA A 240 -9.21 8.76 3.93
CA ALA A 240 -9.38 10.16 4.27
C ALA A 240 -8.02 10.89 4.35
N PHE A 241 -7.02 10.23 4.90
CA PHE A 241 -5.65 10.73 4.89
C PHE A 241 -5.08 10.83 3.47
N ALA A 242 -5.30 9.83 2.62
CA ALA A 242 -4.93 9.87 1.21
C ALA A 242 -5.56 11.07 0.48
N GLY A 243 -6.84 11.37 0.75
CA GLY A 243 -7.52 12.53 0.17
C GLY A 243 -6.96 13.88 0.62
N LEU A 244 -6.41 13.93 1.84
CA LEU A 244 -5.71 15.09 2.38
C LEU A 244 -4.32 15.27 1.77
N LEU A 245 -3.54 14.20 1.58
CA LEU A 245 -2.27 14.23 0.86
C LEU A 245 -2.45 14.68 -0.60
N ARG A 246 -3.47 14.12 -1.27
CA ARG A 246 -3.79 14.42 -2.67
C ARG A 246 -4.35 15.83 -2.87
N GLY A 247 -5.06 16.35 -1.87
CA GLY A 247 -5.84 17.59 -1.94
C GLY A 247 -7.19 17.44 -2.66
N ASN A 248 -7.61 16.20 -2.95
CA ASN A 248 -8.91 15.88 -3.54
C ASN A 248 -9.41 14.53 -3.00
N LYS A 249 -10.72 14.30 -3.05
CA LYS A 249 -11.37 13.11 -2.50
C LYS A 249 -10.88 11.84 -3.18
N THR A 250 -10.48 10.86 -2.38
CA THR A 250 -10.18 9.50 -2.86
C THR A 250 -11.44 8.91 -3.50
N ARG A 251 -11.33 8.48 -4.76
CA ARG A 251 -12.43 7.85 -5.49
C ARG A 251 -12.45 6.36 -5.19
N LEU A 252 -13.53 5.89 -4.59
CA LEU A 252 -13.73 4.49 -4.24
C LEU A 252 -14.85 3.89 -5.06
N VAL A 253 -14.78 2.59 -5.32
CA VAL A 253 -15.85 1.80 -5.92
C VAL A 253 -16.17 0.61 -5.01
N LYS A 254 -17.43 0.20 -5.02
CA LYS A 254 -17.84 -1.01 -4.31
C LYS A 254 -17.30 -2.25 -5.03
N CYS A 255 -16.77 -3.20 -4.27
CA CYS A 255 -16.43 -4.52 -4.75
C CYS A 255 -17.66 -5.19 -5.38
N LEU A 256 -17.44 -6.11 -6.32
CA LEU A 256 -18.52 -6.81 -7.01
C LEU A 256 -19.07 -7.99 -6.17
N SER A 257 -18.27 -8.55 -5.25
CA SER A 257 -18.63 -9.73 -4.43
C SER A 257 -19.09 -9.38 -3.01
N ASN A 258 -18.82 -8.17 -2.54
CA ASN A 258 -19.04 -7.78 -1.15
C ASN A 258 -19.21 -6.26 -1.01
N ASP A 259 -19.48 -5.80 0.21
CA ASP A 259 -19.75 -4.38 0.50
C ASP A 259 -18.50 -3.52 0.69
N LEU A 260 -17.29 -4.08 0.53
CA LEU A 260 -16.06 -3.32 0.71
C LEU A 260 -15.85 -2.32 -0.42
N LEU A 261 -15.29 -1.16 -0.07
CA LEU A 261 -14.89 -0.10 -0.99
C LEU A 261 -13.39 -0.15 -1.26
N VAL A 262 -13.00 -0.18 -2.53
CA VAL A 262 -11.60 -0.21 -3.00
C VAL A 262 -11.30 1.00 -3.90
N PRO A 263 -10.02 1.37 -4.13
CA PRO A 263 -9.67 2.48 -5.02
C PRO A 263 -10.17 2.24 -6.44
N ALA A 264 -10.96 3.17 -6.97
CA ALA A 264 -11.57 3.03 -8.30
C ALA A 264 -10.53 2.98 -9.44
N THR A 265 -9.33 3.52 -9.18
CA THR A 265 -8.24 3.63 -10.16
C THR A 265 -7.14 2.59 -9.95
N ALA A 266 -7.33 1.62 -9.04
CA ALA A 266 -6.39 0.51 -8.88
C ALA A 266 -6.24 -0.26 -10.20
N GLU A 267 -5.05 -0.84 -10.41
CA GLU A 267 -4.77 -1.63 -11.62
C GLU A 267 -5.45 -3.00 -11.55
N ILE A 268 -5.38 -3.68 -10.40
CA ILE A 268 -5.96 -5.01 -10.17
C ILE A 268 -6.62 -5.04 -8.78
N ILE A 269 -7.79 -5.65 -8.67
CA ILE A 269 -8.48 -5.94 -7.42
C ILE A 269 -8.66 -7.45 -7.29
N LEU A 270 -8.31 -8.01 -6.13
CA LEU A 270 -8.63 -9.37 -5.74
C LEU A 270 -9.73 -9.32 -4.68
N GLU A 271 -10.85 -9.99 -4.92
CA GLU A 271 -11.96 -10.06 -3.98
C GLU A 271 -12.22 -11.50 -3.55
N GLY A 272 -12.55 -11.71 -2.28
CA GLY A 272 -12.92 -13.02 -1.80
C GLY A 272 -13.10 -13.05 -0.31
N VAL A 273 -12.65 -14.14 0.32
CA VAL A 273 -12.97 -14.43 1.71
C VAL A 273 -11.81 -15.12 2.46
N LEU A 274 -11.79 -14.93 3.77
CA LEU A 274 -11.10 -15.83 4.70
C LEU A 274 -12.14 -16.79 5.30
N LYS A 275 -11.89 -18.09 5.16
CA LYS A 275 -12.76 -19.10 5.79
C LYS A 275 -12.37 -19.30 7.25
N PRO A 276 -13.33 -19.55 8.16
CA PRO A 276 -13.03 -19.95 9.53
C PRO A 276 -12.15 -21.19 9.55
N ASN A 277 -11.11 -21.19 10.39
CA ASN A 277 -10.19 -22.33 10.58
C ASN A 277 -9.44 -22.80 9.32
N ASP A 278 -9.40 -21.99 8.25
CA ASP A 278 -8.60 -22.28 7.06
C ASP A 278 -7.25 -21.57 7.14
N PHE A 279 -6.20 -22.34 7.40
CA PHE A 279 -4.84 -21.84 7.65
C PHE A 279 -3.83 -22.67 6.87
N ALA A 280 -2.75 -22.01 6.43
CA ALA A 280 -1.63 -22.65 5.76
C ALA A 280 -0.31 -22.15 6.34
N LYS A 281 0.75 -22.96 6.14
CA LYS A 281 2.11 -22.62 6.52
C LYS A 281 2.70 -21.60 5.54
N GLU A 282 3.13 -20.47 6.06
CA GLU A 282 3.77 -19.38 5.33
C GLU A 282 5.28 -19.43 5.48
N GLY A 283 6.01 -19.15 4.40
CA GLY A 283 7.46 -19.09 4.39
C GLY A 283 8.18 -20.44 4.26
N PRO A 284 9.53 -20.42 4.31
CA PRO A 284 10.36 -19.26 4.67
C PRO A 284 10.36 -18.16 3.60
N TYR A 285 10.65 -16.93 4.05
CA TYR A 285 10.83 -15.75 3.21
C TYR A 285 11.92 -14.85 3.76
N GLY A 286 12.73 -14.26 2.89
CA GLY A 286 13.60 -13.15 3.27
C GLY A 286 12.78 -11.94 3.75
N ASP A 287 13.26 -11.24 4.78
CA ASP A 287 12.62 -10.01 5.26
C ASP A 287 13.62 -8.84 5.43
N HIS A 288 13.08 -7.70 5.85
CA HIS A 288 13.81 -6.45 6.12
C HIS A 288 15.01 -6.57 7.08
N THR A 289 15.15 -7.67 7.83
CA THR A 289 16.33 -7.91 8.67
C THR A 289 17.52 -8.45 7.87
N GLY A 290 17.29 -8.89 6.63
CA GLY A 290 18.27 -9.58 5.81
C GLY A 290 18.40 -11.07 6.10
N TYR A 291 17.47 -11.65 6.87
CA TYR A 291 17.41 -13.07 7.20
C TYR A 291 16.08 -13.69 6.72
N TYR A 292 16.05 -15.03 6.65
CA TYR A 292 14.81 -15.75 6.40
C TYR A 292 13.98 -15.88 7.68
N THR A 293 12.69 -15.62 7.58
CA THR A 293 11.74 -15.86 8.68
C THR A 293 11.37 -17.34 8.78
N GLU A 294 11.18 -17.81 10.01
CA GLU A 294 10.65 -19.15 10.28
C GLU A 294 9.25 -19.35 9.69
N THR A 295 8.89 -20.61 9.47
CA THR A 295 7.56 -20.99 8.97
C THR A 295 6.50 -20.88 10.07
N GLU A 296 5.43 -20.13 9.83
CA GLU A 296 4.30 -19.96 10.76
C GLU A 296 2.94 -20.11 10.04
N SER A 297 1.86 -20.34 10.79
CA SER A 297 0.53 -20.62 10.25
C SER A 297 -0.33 -19.35 10.20
N PHE A 298 -0.87 -19.02 9.02
CA PHE A 298 -1.71 -17.83 8.81
C PHE A 298 -2.99 -18.16 8.01
N PRO A 299 -4.04 -17.31 8.09
CA PRO A 299 -5.29 -17.55 7.37
C PRO A 299 -5.10 -17.63 5.85
N VAL A 300 -5.90 -18.47 5.19
CA VAL A 300 -5.94 -18.56 3.74
C VAL A 300 -6.99 -17.61 3.17
N PHE A 301 -6.55 -16.74 2.27
CA PHE A 301 -7.38 -15.92 1.42
C PHE A 301 -7.75 -16.67 0.14
N THR A 302 -9.04 -17.04 0.04
CA THR A 302 -9.60 -17.61 -1.19
C THR A 302 -10.14 -16.49 -2.06
N VAL A 303 -9.50 -16.26 -3.21
CA VAL A 303 -9.93 -15.29 -4.22
C VAL A 303 -11.10 -15.88 -4.99
N LYS A 304 -12.26 -15.21 -4.94
CA LYS A 304 -13.49 -15.60 -5.66
C LYS A 304 -13.66 -14.79 -6.95
N ARG A 305 -13.08 -13.60 -7.00
CA ARG A 305 -13.12 -12.71 -8.16
C ARG A 305 -11.82 -11.92 -8.27
N MET A 306 -11.35 -11.76 -9.51
CA MET A 306 -10.28 -10.83 -9.85
C MET A 306 -10.80 -9.84 -10.88
N THR A 307 -10.66 -8.55 -10.61
CA THR A 307 -10.98 -7.49 -11.57
C THR A 307 -9.74 -6.68 -11.90
N MET A 308 -9.66 -6.11 -13.09
CA MET A 308 -8.52 -5.29 -13.48
C MET A 308 -8.89 -4.26 -14.55
N ARG A 309 -8.05 -3.24 -14.68
CA ARG A 309 -8.08 -2.32 -15.82
C ARG A 309 -7.71 -3.05 -17.11
N LYS A 310 -8.08 -2.48 -18.26
CA LYS A 310 -7.47 -2.88 -19.53
C LYS A 310 -5.98 -2.52 -19.53
N ASN A 311 -5.15 -3.46 -19.96
CA ASN A 311 -3.68 -3.35 -19.93
C ASN A 311 -3.19 -2.97 -18.52
N PRO A 312 -3.39 -3.84 -17.52
CA PRO A 312 -3.07 -3.53 -16.14
C PRO A 312 -1.55 -3.41 -15.94
N ILE A 313 -1.14 -2.73 -14.87
CA ILE A 313 0.24 -2.75 -14.37
C ILE A 313 0.26 -3.51 -13.04
N TYR A 314 1.13 -4.51 -12.90
CA TYR A 314 1.33 -5.22 -11.65
C TYR A 314 2.36 -4.47 -10.79
N HIS A 315 1.90 -3.82 -9.72
CA HIS A 315 2.78 -3.13 -8.77
C HIS A 315 3.32 -4.11 -7.72
N SER A 316 4.64 -4.20 -7.62
CA SER A 316 5.32 -5.15 -6.74
C SER A 316 6.63 -4.58 -6.21
N THR A 317 7.13 -5.19 -5.15
CA THR A 317 8.42 -4.89 -4.53
C THR A 317 9.00 -6.14 -3.90
N TYR A 318 10.15 -5.99 -3.25
CA TYR A 318 10.81 -7.00 -2.44
C TYR A 318 11.21 -6.38 -1.09
N THR A 319 11.54 -7.24 -0.14
CA THR A 319 12.19 -6.83 1.11
C THR A 319 13.39 -7.73 1.35
N GLY A 320 14.44 -7.21 1.97
CA GLY A 320 15.65 -7.97 2.23
C GLY A 320 16.62 -7.20 3.11
N LYS A 321 17.92 -7.50 2.99
CA LYS A 321 18.93 -6.76 3.73
C LYS A 321 18.92 -5.27 3.30
N PRO A 322 18.78 -4.31 4.23
CA PRO A 322 18.67 -2.90 3.87
C PRO A 322 19.97 -2.35 3.25
N PRO A 323 19.88 -1.29 2.43
CA PRO A 323 18.65 -0.56 2.12
C PRO A 323 17.75 -1.33 1.14
N ASP A 324 16.45 -1.37 1.44
CA ASP A 324 15.39 -1.86 0.57
C ASP A 324 14.29 -0.79 0.43
N GLU A 325 13.28 -1.01 -0.42
CA GLU A 325 12.24 0.02 -0.67
C GLU A 325 11.42 0.35 0.60
N PRO A 326 11.00 -0.64 1.42
CA PRO A 326 10.39 -0.36 2.72
C PRO A 326 11.28 0.48 3.65
N ALA A 327 12.59 0.26 3.68
CA ALA A 327 13.49 1.05 4.51
C ALA A 327 13.57 2.52 4.07
N VAL A 328 13.58 2.78 2.75
CA VAL A 328 13.52 4.13 2.20
C VAL A 328 12.19 4.83 2.50
N LEU A 329 11.08 4.08 2.46
CA LEU A 329 9.78 4.58 2.90
C LEU A 329 9.81 4.97 4.38
N GLY A 330 10.38 4.13 5.24
CA GLY A 330 10.55 4.42 6.66
C GLY A 330 11.41 5.66 6.91
N GLU A 331 12.51 5.80 6.17
CA GLU A 331 13.39 6.97 6.22
C GLU A 331 12.63 8.26 5.88
N ALA A 332 11.90 8.29 4.76
CA ALA A 332 11.12 9.45 4.36
C ALA A 332 9.98 9.76 5.34
N LEU A 333 9.36 8.73 5.93
CA LEU A 333 8.30 8.91 6.91
C LEU A 333 8.81 9.42 8.27
N ASN A 334 10.10 9.29 8.60
CA ASN A 334 10.68 9.91 9.80
C ASN A 334 10.46 11.42 9.84
N GLU A 335 10.55 12.10 8.69
CA GLU A 335 10.28 13.54 8.57
C GLU A 335 8.83 13.91 8.93
N VAL A 336 7.90 12.97 8.78
CA VAL A 336 6.50 13.14 9.21
C VAL A 336 6.38 13.00 10.74
N PHE A 337 7.23 12.19 11.38
CA PHE A 337 7.21 11.95 12.82
C PHE A 337 7.93 13.01 13.65
N VAL A 338 9.01 13.60 13.14
CA VAL A 338 9.80 14.61 13.86
C VAL A 338 8.91 15.72 14.45
N PRO A 339 7.98 16.37 13.69
CA PRO A 339 7.11 17.40 14.25
C PRO A 339 6.14 16.89 15.32
N ILE A 340 5.71 15.62 15.22
CA ILE A 340 4.81 15.00 16.19
C ILE A 340 5.56 14.77 17.51
N LEU A 341 6.80 14.28 17.43
CA LEU A 341 7.67 14.11 18.59
C LEU A 341 8.03 15.46 19.24
N GLN A 342 8.39 16.46 18.45
CA GLN A 342 8.70 17.82 18.93
C GLN A 342 7.53 18.49 19.64
N LYS A 343 6.29 18.20 19.24
CA LYS A 343 5.09 18.69 19.94
C LYS A 343 5.00 18.13 21.37
N GLN A 344 5.40 16.87 21.56
CA GLN A 344 5.37 16.19 22.86
C GLN A 344 6.63 16.46 23.70
N TYR A 345 7.79 16.57 23.04
CA TYR A 345 9.12 16.73 23.62
C TYR A 345 9.86 17.87 22.90
N PRO A 346 9.63 19.14 23.29
CA PRO A 346 10.18 20.31 22.61
C PRO A 346 11.71 20.40 22.60
N GLU A 347 12.39 19.61 23.43
CA GLU A 347 13.86 19.49 23.47
C GLU A 347 14.45 18.70 22.28
N ILE A 348 13.63 17.95 21.53
CA ILE A 348 14.08 17.18 20.37
C ILE A 348 14.40 18.13 19.22
N SER A 349 15.67 18.23 18.83
CA SER A 349 16.08 18.99 17.64
C SER A 349 15.91 18.19 16.34
N ASP A 350 16.13 16.88 16.42
CA ASP A 350 16.15 15.95 15.28
C ASP A 350 15.87 14.52 15.76
N PHE A 351 15.34 13.68 14.89
CA PHE A 351 15.09 12.25 15.13
C PHE A 351 15.26 11.46 13.83
N TYR A 352 16.23 10.55 13.81
CA TYR A 352 16.59 9.77 12.63
C TYR A 352 16.77 8.29 12.97
N LEU A 353 16.09 7.42 12.22
CA LEU A 353 16.25 5.98 12.29
C LEU A 353 16.94 5.49 11.01
N PRO A 354 18.22 5.07 11.08
CA PRO A 354 18.98 4.68 9.89
C PRO A 354 18.42 3.41 9.22
N PRO A 355 18.29 3.38 7.88
CA PRO A 355 17.88 2.18 7.13
C PRO A 355 18.72 0.93 7.45
N GLU A 356 20.03 1.08 7.60
CA GLU A 356 20.96 -0.01 7.94
C GLU A 356 20.70 -0.62 9.34
N GLY A 357 19.95 0.09 10.19
CA GLY A 357 19.45 -0.39 11.48
C GLY A 357 18.16 -1.21 11.39
N CYS A 358 17.74 -1.62 10.19
CA CYS A 358 16.49 -2.35 9.93
C CYS A 358 15.22 -1.52 10.18
N SER A 359 15.31 -0.19 10.09
CA SER A 359 14.15 0.73 10.11
C SER A 359 13.23 0.67 11.35
N TYR A 360 13.71 0.07 12.45
CA TYR A 360 12.98 -0.08 13.72
C TYR A 360 13.81 0.38 14.92
#